data_AF-A0A1A8S8V6-F1
#
_entry.id   AF-A0A1A8S8V6-F1
#
_cell.length_a   1.000
_cell.length_b   1.000
_cell.length_c   1.000
_cell.angle_alpha   90.00
_cell.angle_beta   90.00
_cell.angle_gamma   90.00
#
_symmetry.space_group_name_H-M   'P 1'
#
loop_
_entity.id
_entity.type
_entity.pdbx_description
1 polymer ?
#
loop_
_entity_poly.entity_id
_entity_poly.type
_entity_poly.pdbx_seq_one_letter_code
_entity_poly.pdbx_strand_id
1 'polypeptide(L)'
;MQGIRPLWGQKPLLALLLLQAAGSGLTNADAVVNMRKVTHRTISEELSKTVLLPCLFTLRPSAGSPHEHPRIKWTKVWGQRGSDGLQKEQSVLVAKDNVVKVKKAFQGRVALPGYNKDRYNASLA
;
A
#
# COMPACT_ATOMS: atom_id res chain seq x y z
N MET A 1 32.51 -36.16 50.27
CA MET A 1 32.19 -34.78 50.68
C MET A 1 31.80 -33.99 49.45
N GLN A 2 30.51 -33.74 49.28
CA GLN A 2 29.96 -33.02 48.12
C GLN A 2 30.20 -31.52 48.28
N GLY A 3 31.04 -30.93 47.42
CA GLY A 3 31.28 -29.49 47.36
C GLY A 3 30.31 -28.82 46.40
N ILE A 4 29.30 -28.16 46.95
CA ILE A 4 28.36 -27.29 46.23
C ILE A 4 29.16 -26.13 45.62
N ARG A 5 29.18 -26.03 44.28
CA ARG A 5 29.76 -24.88 43.58
C ARG A 5 28.76 -23.72 43.56
N PRO A 6 29.17 -22.48 43.90
CA PRO A 6 28.25 -21.36 43.95
C PRO A 6 27.88 -20.93 42.54
N LEU A 7 26.57 -20.80 42.33
CA LEU A 7 25.92 -20.38 41.10
C LEU A 7 26.09 -18.86 40.88
N TRP A 8 27.32 -18.36 40.74
CA TRP A 8 27.63 -16.92 40.62
C TRP A 8 27.87 -16.45 39.17
N GLY A 9 27.20 -17.07 38.19
CA GLY A 9 27.31 -16.69 36.77
C GLY A 9 25.99 -16.52 36.03
N GLN A 10 24.86 -16.90 36.65
CA GLN A 10 23.56 -16.98 35.98
C GLN A 10 22.86 -15.61 35.89
N LYS A 11 23.08 -14.73 36.88
CA LYS A 11 22.44 -13.41 36.97
C LYS A 11 22.83 -12.41 35.87
N PRO A 12 24.12 -12.22 35.50
CA PRO A 12 24.46 -11.28 34.44
C PRO A 12 24.01 -11.77 33.06
N LEU A 13 23.97 -13.09 32.86
CA LEU A 13 23.53 -13.73 31.62
C LEU A 13 22.01 -13.57 31.41
N LEU A 14 21.23 -13.77 32.47
CA LEU A 14 19.79 -13.47 32.50
C LEU A 14 19.51 -11.97 32.29
N ALA A 15 20.28 -11.08 32.93
CA ALA A 15 20.14 -9.65 32.72
C ALA A 15 20.45 -9.23 31.27
N LEU A 16 21.48 -9.81 30.65
CA LEU A 16 21.84 -9.55 29.25
C LEU A 16 20.79 -10.11 28.28
N LEU A 17 20.22 -11.28 28.57
CA LEU A 17 19.11 -11.88 27.81
C LEU A 17 17.82 -11.03 27.90
N LEU A 18 17.51 -10.52 29.10
CA LEU A 18 16.35 -9.63 29.30
C LEU A 18 16.55 -8.27 28.60
N LEU A 19 17.78 -7.74 28.56
CA LEU A 19 18.11 -6.52 27.83
C LEU A 19 17.94 -6.70 26.31
N GLN A 20 18.30 -7.86 25.77
CA GLN A 20 18.09 -8.19 24.35
C GLN A 20 16.62 -8.41 24.00
N ALA A 21 15.82 -8.97 24.93
CA ALA A 21 14.37 -9.09 24.76
C ALA A 21 13.67 -7.71 24.79
N ALA A 22 14.14 -6.79 25.63
CA ALA A 22 13.62 -5.42 25.69
C ALA A 22 14.01 -4.56 24.47
N GLY A 23 15.16 -4.83 23.83
CA GLY A 23 15.62 -4.11 22.64
C GLY A 23 14.99 -4.56 21.31
N SER A 24 14.26 -5.68 21.32
CA SER A 24 13.69 -6.29 20.10
C SER A 24 12.21 -5.96 19.88
N GLY A 25 11.70 -4.91 20.52
CA GLY A 25 10.43 -4.31 20.19
C GLY A 25 10.60 -3.32 19.04
N LEU A 26 10.99 -3.78 17.85
CA LEU A 26 10.82 -2.96 16.64
C LEU A 26 9.32 -2.91 16.36
N THR A 27 8.63 -2.00 17.04
CA THR A 27 7.31 -1.59 16.62
C THR A 27 7.49 -1.08 15.20
N ASN A 28 6.97 -1.84 14.22
CA ASN A 28 6.78 -1.31 12.88
C ASN A 28 5.78 -0.17 13.06
N ALA A 29 6.28 1.03 13.35
CA ALA A 29 5.46 2.22 13.33
C ALA A 29 4.88 2.29 11.91
N ASP A 30 3.55 2.25 11.80
CA ASP A 30 2.88 2.42 10.52
C ASP A 30 3.47 3.65 9.82
N ALA A 31 4.06 3.44 8.64
CA ALA A 31 4.69 4.52 7.92
C ALA A 31 3.63 5.56 7.55
N VAL A 32 3.68 6.73 8.21
CA VAL A 32 2.76 7.82 7.93
C VAL A 32 3.11 8.40 6.55
N VAL A 33 2.23 8.17 5.58
CA VAL A 33 2.32 8.75 4.24
C VAL A 33 1.46 10.02 4.16
N ASN A 34 2.08 11.15 3.83
CA ASN A 34 1.35 12.37 3.53
C ASN A 34 0.85 12.33 2.09
N MET A 35 -0.47 12.36 1.89
CA MET A 35 -1.09 12.30 0.57
C MET A 35 -1.93 13.55 0.30
N ARG A 36 -1.58 14.29 -0.75
CA ARG A 36 -2.36 15.43 -1.25
C ARG A 36 -3.13 15.01 -2.50
N LYS A 37 -4.46 14.99 -2.42
CA LYS A 37 -5.31 14.80 -3.60
C LYS A 37 -5.34 16.10 -4.41
N VAL A 38 -4.94 16.04 -5.67
CA VAL A 38 -5.15 17.12 -6.65
C VAL A 38 -6.21 16.63 -7.62
N THR A 39 -7.37 17.29 -7.62
CA THR A 39 -8.47 16.94 -8.52
C THR A 39 -8.44 17.91 -9.70
N HIS A 40 -8.29 17.37 -10.91
CA HIS A 40 -8.38 18.14 -12.15
C HIS A 40 -9.85 18.40 -12.56
N ARG A 41 -10.06 19.05 -13.71
CA ARG A 41 -11.39 19.22 -14.32
C ARG A 41 -12.03 17.86 -14.61
N THR A 42 -13.36 17.83 -14.55
CA THR A 42 -14.15 16.70 -15.04
C THR A 42 -13.84 16.45 -16.51
N ILE A 43 -13.59 15.19 -16.87
CA ILE A 43 -13.35 14.76 -18.24
C ILE A 43 -14.66 14.23 -18.80
N SER A 44 -15.06 14.72 -19.98
CA SER A 44 -16.26 14.28 -20.70
C SER A 44 -15.85 13.92 -22.11
N GLU A 45 -16.31 12.77 -22.59
CA GLU A 45 -15.98 12.24 -23.90
C GLU A 45 -17.19 11.54 -24.51
N GLU A 46 -17.17 11.39 -25.83
CA GLU A 46 -18.20 10.66 -26.57
C GLU A 46 -18.15 9.16 -26.28
N LEU A 47 -19.29 8.48 -26.47
CA LEU A 47 -19.35 7.03 -26.37
C LEU A 47 -18.41 6.37 -27.38
N SER A 48 -17.80 5.25 -26.98
CA SER A 48 -16.84 4.48 -27.79
C SER A 48 -15.49 5.17 -28.07
N LYS A 49 -15.23 6.35 -27.49
CA LYS A 49 -13.88 6.94 -27.44
C LYS A 49 -13.08 6.37 -26.27
N THR A 50 -11.75 6.40 -26.42
CA THR A 50 -10.82 6.11 -25.33
C THR A 50 -10.54 7.40 -24.57
N VAL A 51 -10.50 7.32 -23.24
CA VAL A 51 -10.24 8.45 -22.36
C VAL A 51 -9.10 8.12 -21.42
N LEU A 52 -8.22 9.09 -21.16
CA LEU A 52 -7.19 8.95 -20.13
C LEU A 52 -7.67 9.61 -18.84
N LEU A 53 -7.81 8.85 -17.76
CA LEU A 53 -8.08 9.34 -16.43
C LEU A 53 -6.74 9.49 -15.67
N PRO A 54 -6.22 10.72 -15.54
CA PRO A 54 -4.92 10.94 -14.93
C PRO A 54 -4.97 10.65 -13.43
N CYS A 55 -4.02 9.86 -12.95
CA CYS A 55 -3.81 9.63 -11.52
C CYS A 55 -2.33 9.40 -11.26
N LEU A 56 -1.67 10.41 -10.70
CA LEU A 56 -0.27 10.36 -10.29
C LEU A 56 -0.22 10.64 -8.79
N PHE A 57 0.62 9.92 -8.07
CA PHE A 57 0.81 10.15 -6.65
C PHE A 57 2.27 9.98 -6.27
N THR A 58 2.75 10.82 -5.36
CA THR A 58 4.13 10.75 -4.86
C THR A 58 4.08 10.29 -3.42
N LEU A 59 4.78 9.21 -3.08
CA LEU A 59 4.98 8.80 -1.69
C LEU A 59 6.39 9.22 -1.27
N ARG A 60 6.50 9.93 -0.14
CA ARG A 60 7.79 10.17 0.50
C ARG A 60 8.07 8.96 1.39
N PRO A 61 9.13 8.18 1.15
CA PRO A 61 9.52 7.11 2.05
C PRO A 61 9.84 7.69 3.42
N SER A 62 9.34 7.09 4.50
CA SER A 62 9.85 7.40 5.83
C SER A 62 11.26 6.81 5.95
N ALA A 63 12.15 7.50 6.66
CA ALA A 63 13.52 7.02 6.84
C ALA A 63 13.51 5.61 7.47
N GLY A 64 14.11 4.63 6.79
CA GLY A 64 14.30 3.28 7.32
C GLY A 64 13.27 2.22 6.91
N SER A 65 12.23 2.54 6.11
CA SER A 65 11.31 1.51 5.60
C SER A 65 11.75 0.95 4.23
N PRO A 66 11.60 -0.37 3.98
CA PRO A 66 11.77 -0.91 2.64
C PRO A 66 10.79 -0.23 1.70
N HIS A 67 11.26 0.16 0.53
CA HIS A 67 10.43 0.82 -0.48
C HIS A 67 9.50 -0.19 -1.18
N GLU A 68 8.46 -0.65 -0.48
CA GLU A 68 7.37 -1.40 -1.12
C GLU A 68 6.64 -0.46 -2.08
N HIS A 69 6.49 -0.91 -3.31
CA HIS A 69 5.81 -0.09 -4.30
C HIS A 69 4.31 -0.15 -4.08
N PRO A 70 3.60 0.95 -4.34
CA PRO A 70 2.19 1.08 -4.03
C PRO A 70 1.33 0.08 -4.81
N ARG A 71 0.34 -0.50 -4.11
CA ARG A 71 -0.75 -1.25 -4.73
C ARG A 71 -1.80 -0.28 -5.26
N ILE A 72 -2.10 -0.36 -6.55
CA ILE A 72 -3.10 0.48 -7.21
C ILE A 72 -4.39 -0.32 -7.36
N LYS A 73 -5.54 0.31 -7.06
CA LYS A 73 -6.87 -0.23 -7.30
C LYS A 73 -7.74 0.83 -7.95
N TRP A 74 -8.26 0.51 -9.14
CA TRP A 74 -9.30 1.33 -9.77
C TRP A 74 -10.67 0.75 -9.46
N THR A 75 -11.57 1.60 -9.02
CA THR A 75 -13.00 1.30 -8.85
C THR A 75 -13.82 2.32 -9.61
N LYS A 76 -14.93 1.86 -10.21
CA LYS A 76 -15.96 2.73 -10.74
C LYS A 76 -17.03 2.90 -9.67
N VAL A 77 -17.31 4.15 -9.30
CA VAL A 77 -18.36 4.54 -8.37
C VAL A 77 -19.67 4.76 -9.14
N TRP A 78 -20.80 4.40 -8.55
CA TRP A 78 -22.13 4.57 -9.15
C TRP A 78 -23.17 4.95 -8.10
N GLY A 79 -24.16 5.73 -8.53
CA GLY A 79 -25.28 6.15 -7.70
C GLY A 79 -24.91 7.24 -6.69
N GLN A 80 -25.95 7.71 -5.99
CA GLN A 80 -25.77 8.65 -4.89
C GLN A 80 -25.20 7.94 -3.66
N ARG A 81 -24.52 8.70 -2.80
CA ARG A 81 -24.07 8.22 -1.50
C ARG A 81 -25.30 7.89 -0.64
N GLY A 82 -25.33 6.68 -0.09
CA GLY A 82 -26.39 6.25 0.81
C GLY A 82 -26.40 7.04 2.13
N SER A 83 -27.46 6.89 2.92
CA SER A 83 -27.55 7.47 4.27
C SER A 83 -26.47 6.93 5.22
N ASP A 84 -25.95 5.73 4.94
CA ASP A 84 -24.81 5.09 5.60
C ASP A 84 -23.44 5.66 5.18
N GLY A 85 -23.42 6.61 4.23
CA GLY A 85 -22.19 7.18 3.67
C GLY A 85 -21.49 6.29 2.65
N LEU A 86 -22.00 5.09 2.36
CA LEU A 86 -21.41 4.16 1.40
C LEU A 86 -21.88 4.50 -0.03
N GLN A 87 -20.97 4.35 -0.99
CA GLN A 87 -21.29 4.38 -2.41
C GLN A 87 -21.04 3.02 -3.03
N LYS A 88 -21.87 2.63 -3.99
CA LYS A 88 -21.64 1.39 -4.73
C LYS A 88 -20.37 1.56 -5.55
N GLU A 89 -19.46 0.60 -5.39
CA GLU A 89 -18.20 0.53 -6.12
C GLU A 89 -18.09 -0.78 -6.87
N GLN A 90 -17.66 -0.73 -8.13
CA GLN A 90 -17.28 -1.90 -8.90
C GLN A 90 -15.77 -1.85 -9.16
N SER A 91 -15.06 -2.92 -8.78
CA SER A 91 -13.64 -3.04 -9.09
C SER A 91 -13.43 -3.14 -10.61
N VAL A 92 -12.48 -2.36 -11.13
CA VAL A 92 -12.07 -2.33 -12.53
C VAL A 92 -10.80 -3.15 -12.71
N LEU A 93 -9.75 -2.78 -11.99
CA LEU A 93 -8.47 -3.48 -11.99
C LEU A 93 -7.70 -3.31 -10.68
N VAL A 94 -6.70 -4.16 -10.49
CA VAL A 94 -5.71 -4.07 -9.40
C VAL A 94 -4.32 -4.23 -10.01
N ALA A 95 -3.38 -3.38 -9.64
CA ALA A 95 -1.97 -3.52 -9.99
C ALA A 95 -1.11 -3.66 -8.73
N LYS A 96 -0.28 -4.70 -8.69
CA LYS A 96 0.70 -4.96 -7.63
C LYS A 96 1.85 -5.78 -8.22
N ASP A 97 3.08 -5.55 -7.76
CA ASP A 97 4.23 -6.39 -8.11
C ASP A 97 4.44 -6.51 -9.63
N ASN A 98 4.26 -5.40 -10.36
CA ASN A 98 4.32 -5.32 -11.83
C ASN A 98 3.25 -6.13 -12.58
N VAL A 99 2.28 -6.71 -11.87
CA VAL A 99 1.17 -7.45 -12.46
C VAL A 99 -0.09 -6.60 -12.41
N VAL A 100 -0.75 -6.44 -13.56
CA VAL A 100 -2.07 -5.80 -13.66
C VAL A 100 -3.14 -6.87 -13.85
N LYS A 101 -4.07 -6.95 -12.91
CA LYS A 101 -5.22 -7.86 -12.94
C LYS A 101 -6.48 -7.06 -13.28
N VAL A 102 -6.99 -7.23 -14.50
CA VAL A 102 -8.22 -6.60 -14.97
C VAL A 102 -9.43 -7.51 -14.72
N LYS A 103 -10.52 -6.94 -14.19
CA LYS A 103 -11.77 -7.68 -13.98
C LYS A 103 -12.42 -8.01 -15.33
N LYS A 104 -13.05 -9.18 -15.42
CA LYS A 104 -13.63 -9.74 -16.66
C LYS A 104 -14.48 -8.73 -17.44
N ALA A 105 -15.34 -7.97 -16.75
CA ALA A 105 -16.20 -6.98 -17.38
C ALA A 105 -15.44 -5.85 -18.11
N PHE A 106 -14.18 -5.60 -17.77
CA PHE A 106 -13.37 -4.51 -18.32
C PHE A 106 -12.19 -5.00 -19.20
N GLN A 107 -12.05 -6.31 -19.38
CA GLN A 107 -10.97 -6.87 -20.21
C GLN A 107 -11.04 -6.34 -21.64
N GLY A 108 -9.87 -6.03 -22.22
CA GLY A 108 -9.75 -5.46 -23.57
C GLY A 108 -10.20 -4.00 -23.70
N ARG A 109 -10.67 -3.37 -22.62
CA ARG A 109 -11.20 -1.99 -22.63
C ARG A 109 -10.47 -1.03 -21.70
N VAL A 110 -9.62 -1.55 -20.81
CA VAL A 110 -8.85 -0.73 -19.88
C VAL A 110 -7.40 -1.15 -19.82
N ALA A 111 -6.52 -0.19 -19.58
CA ALA A 111 -5.10 -0.37 -19.37
C ALA A 111 -4.57 0.59 -18.29
N LEU A 112 -3.40 0.27 -17.75
CA LEU A 112 -2.66 1.14 -16.83
C LEU A 112 -1.37 1.61 -17.54
N PRO A 113 -1.47 2.54 -18.51
CA PRO A 113 -0.33 2.96 -19.31
C PRO A 113 0.78 3.54 -18.45
N GLY A 114 2.02 3.13 -18.75
CA GLY A 114 3.21 3.64 -18.05
C GLY A 114 3.50 2.99 -16.69
N TYR A 115 2.59 2.20 -16.12
CA TYR A 115 2.79 1.53 -14.82
C TYR A 115 4.05 0.67 -14.75
N ASN A 116 4.39 0.00 -15.86
CA ASN A 116 5.60 -0.83 -15.95
C ASN A 116 6.91 -0.02 -15.91
N LYS A 117 6.86 1.27 -16.26
CA LYS A 117 8.00 2.20 -16.23
C LYS A 117 8.04 2.98 -14.92
N ASP A 118 6.87 3.37 -14.43
CA ASP A 118 6.70 4.13 -13.19
C ASP A 118 5.51 3.57 -12.39
N ARG A 119 5.80 2.89 -11.28
CA ARG A 119 4.78 2.30 -10.41
C ARG A 119 3.97 3.32 -9.61
N TYR A 120 4.31 4.60 -9.68
CA TYR A 120 3.53 5.71 -9.15
C TYR A 120 2.53 6.28 -10.15
N ASN A 121 2.59 5.83 -11.41
CA ASN A 121 1.61 6.16 -12.41
C ASN A 121 0.41 5.21 -12.34
N ALA A 122 -0.68 5.73 -11.78
CA ALA A 122 -1.97 5.05 -11.69
C ALA A 122 -2.95 5.51 -12.77
N SER A 123 -2.52 6.21 -13.82
CA SER A 123 -3.45 6.68 -14.86
C SER A 123 -4.15 5.51 -15.56
N LEU A 124 -5.45 5.63 -15.79
CA LEU A 124 -6.28 4.61 -16.46
C LEU A 124 -6.61 5.07 -17.89
N ALA A 125 -6.44 4.19 -18.87
CA ALA A 125 -6.90 4.38 -20.25
C ALA A 125 -7.90 3.29 -20.63
#